data_AF-J9TZ74-F1
#
_entry.id   AF-J9TZ74-F1
#
_cell.length_a   1.000
_cell.length_b   1.000
_cell.length_c   1.000
_cell.angle_alpha   90.00
_cell.angle_beta   90.00
_cell.angle_gamma   90.00
#
_symmetry.space_group_name_H-M   'P 1'
#
loop_
_entity.id
_entity.type
_entity.pdbx_description
1 polymer ?
#
loop_
_entity_poly.entity_id
_entity_poly.type
_entity_poly.pdbx_seq_one_letter_code
_entity_poly.pdbx_strand_id
1 'polypeptide(L)'
;MKNTLLALMLVSSLFVISCGADATKPTDAYKSQKTEISSGTKKVPITASSTTVDVSTFALPGEKVTEILEVSGDTGVDKAVVATKNPDGGIYQFTTTANASSVTYKYSKSAIAPIKEATTTATATAGGSSESTATVTDPTFSLLFEIVSVTYQGSDITANIKSISGNKITFSDYNQTLNGQITIKYQYMDVYQISEKPTKEGTIEATDIITLTQNDAGKTYVCKDINMGTYYYGIVPADGIIPSKSLSGAQQNNDYQLWLY
;
A
#
# COMPACT_ATOMS: atom_id res chain seq x y z
N MET A 1 -58.76 10.07 -30.57
CA MET A 1 -57.52 9.66 -31.28
C MET A 1 -56.35 9.94 -30.36
N LYS A 2 -55.54 8.91 -30.09
CA LYS A 2 -54.42 8.89 -29.16
C LYS A 2 -53.25 9.70 -29.74
N ASN A 3 -52.77 10.73 -29.03
CA ASN A 3 -51.45 11.31 -29.26
C ASN A 3 -50.63 11.13 -27.98
N THR A 4 -49.93 10.01 -27.90
CA THR A 4 -48.93 9.74 -26.87
C THR A 4 -47.69 10.55 -27.21
N LEU A 5 -47.42 11.63 -26.47
CA LEU A 5 -46.12 12.29 -26.53
C LEU A 5 -45.10 11.38 -25.84
N LEU A 6 -44.18 10.84 -26.64
CA LEU A 6 -43.02 10.09 -26.20
C LEU A 6 -42.00 11.09 -25.63
N ALA A 7 -41.94 11.21 -24.30
CA ALA A 7 -40.90 11.95 -23.62
C ALA A 7 -39.60 11.14 -23.69
N LEU A 8 -38.74 11.49 -24.65
CA LEU A 8 -37.36 11.01 -24.73
C LEU A 8 -36.56 11.70 -23.60
N MET A 9 -36.50 11.09 -22.42
CA MET A 9 -35.52 11.48 -21.40
C MET A 9 -34.13 11.11 -21.89
N LEU A 10 -33.42 12.09 -22.45
CA LEU A 10 -31.97 12.05 -22.60
C LEU A 10 -31.38 12.05 -21.17
N VAL A 11 -31.07 10.87 -20.65
CA VAL A 11 -30.15 10.76 -19.51
C VAL A 11 -28.78 11.08 -20.10
N SER A 12 -28.39 12.36 -20.06
CA SER A 12 -26.99 12.74 -20.28
C SER A 12 -26.21 12.19 -19.10
N SER A 13 -25.75 10.95 -19.24
CA SER A 13 -24.66 10.40 -18.47
C SER A 13 -23.51 11.39 -18.54
N LEU A 14 -23.28 12.09 -17.44
CA LEU A 14 -22.05 12.84 -17.20
C LEU A 14 -20.93 11.81 -17.06
N PHE A 15 -20.49 11.25 -18.19
CA PHE A 15 -19.17 10.67 -18.30
C PHE A 15 -18.20 11.83 -18.15
N VAL A 16 -17.71 12.06 -16.94
CA VAL A 16 -16.47 12.80 -16.75
C VAL A 16 -15.37 11.87 -17.25
N ILE A 17 -15.15 11.89 -18.56
CA ILE A 17 -13.89 11.47 -19.15
C ILE A 17 -12.89 12.53 -18.67
N SER A 18 -12.18 12.27 -17.58
CA SER A 18 -10.98 13.07 -17.30
C SER A 18 -10.01 12.75 -18.42
N CYS A 19 -9.77 13.73 -19.28
CA CYS A 19 -8.88 13.60 -20.41
C CYS A 19 -7.46 13.29 -19.94
N GLY A 20 -6.81 12.38 -20.67
CA GLY A 20 -5.37 12.29 -20.87
C GLY A 20 -4.48 12.45 -19.64
N ALA A 21 -4.13 11.32 -19.01
CA ALA A 21 -2.78 11.21 -18.44
C ALA A 21 -1.79 11.26 -19.62
N ASP A 22 -1.37 12.48 -19.96
CA ASP A 22 -0.25 12.76 -20.83
C ASP A 22 1.02 12.24 -20.14
N ALA A 23 1.51 11.10 -20.60
CA ALA A 23 2.64 10.38 -20.03
C ALA A 23 4.01 11.04 -20.31
N THR A 24 4.05 12.35 -20.62
CA THR A 24 5.29 13.04 -21.03
C THR A 24 5.64 14.31 -20.25
N LYS A 25 4.98 14.61 -19.12
CA LYS A 25 5.37 15.76 -18.29
C LYS A 25 6.24 15.37 -17.08
N PRO A 26 7.42 16.00 -16.90
CA PRO A 26 8.19 15.88 -15.67
C PRO A 26 7.51 16.68 -14.53
N THR A 27 7.23 15.99 -13.43
CA THR A 27 7.31 16.41 -12.00
C THR A 27 6.68 17.69 -11.44
N ASP A 28 5.95 18.53 -12.17
CA ASP A 28 5.43 19.77 -11.59
C ASP A 28 3.94 19.68 -11.17
N ALA A 29 3.72 19.77 -9.86
CA ALA A 29 2.45 20.02 -9.14
C ALA A 29 1.58 18.81 -8.74
N TYR A 30 2.13 17.91 -7.92
CA TYR A 30 1.28 17.29 -6.90
C TYR A 30 0.94 18.35 -5.87
N LYS A 31 -0.32 18.82 -5.90
CA LYS A 31 -0.87 19.70 -4.87
C LYS A 31 -0.64 19.03 -3.51
N SER A 32 -0.33 19.80 -2.49
CA SER A 32 -0.02 19.35 -1.12
C SER A 32 -1.22 18.74 -0.36
N GLN A 33 -2.24 18.27 -1.09
CA GLN A 33 -3.49 17.69 -0.61
C GLN A 33 -3.60 16.22 -1.03
N LYS A 34 -4.38 15.45 -0.28
CA LYS A 34 -4.74 14.07 -0.59
C LYS A 34 -5.21 13.96 -2.04
N THR A 35 -4.48 13.20 -2.83
CA THR A 35 -4.74 13.01 -4.26
C THR A 35 -4.76 11.52 -4.58
N GLU A 36 -5.76 11.07 -5.34
CA GLU A 36 -5.74 9.73 -5.94
C GLU A 36 -4.70 9.69 -7.06
N ILE A 37 -3.78 8.73 -6.99
CA ILE A 37 -2.62 8.63 -7.88
C ILE A 37 -2.80 7.48 -8.86
N SER A 38 -3.45 6.40 -8.42
CA SER A 38 -3.76 5.26 -9.30
C SER A 38 -4.90 4.43 -8.74
N SER A 39 -5.50 3.61 -9.58
CA SER A 39 -6.41 2.55 -9.18
C SER A 39 -6.24 1.37 -10.12
N GLY A 40 -6.61 0.18 -9.67
CA GLY A 40 -6.36 -1.01 -10.47
C GLY A 40 -6.77 -2.30 -9.79
N THR A 41 -6.31 -3.40 -10.38
CA THR A 41 -6.46 -4.77 -9.87
C THR A 41 -5.07 -5.39 -9.80
N LYS A 42 -4.74 -6.07 -8.70
CA LYS A 42 -3.49 -6.83 -8.60
C LYS A 42 -3.67 -8.10 -7.81
N LYS A 43 -2.76 -9.04 -8.06
CA LYS A 43 -2.62 -10.31 -7.35
C LYS A 43 -1.37 -10.27 -6.51
N VAL A 44 -1.47 -10.64 -5.23
CA VAL A 44 -0.33 -10.71 -4.32
C VAL A 44 -0.31 -12.06 -3.59
N PRO A 45 0.88 -12.58 -3.26
CA PRO A 45 0.97 -13.75 -2.39
C PRO A 45 0.50 -13.40 -0.98
N ILE A 46 -0.19 -14.34 -0.34
CA ILE A 46 -0.56 -14.27 1.08
C ILE A 46 -0.27 -15.61 1.74
N THR A 47 -0.27 -15.63 3.07
CA THR A 47 -0.27 -16.88 3.83
C THR A 47 -1.36 -16.78 4.88
N ALA A 48 -2.45 -17.50 4.65
CA ALA A 48 -3.57 -17.55 5.58
C ALA A 48 -4.03 -19.00 5.75
N SER A 49 -4.35 -19.40 6.98
CA SER A 49 -4.76 -20.77 7.32
C SER A 49 -6.22 -20.76 7.79
N SER A 50 -7.19 -20.92 6.88
CA SER A 50 -8.63 -21.01 7.18
C SER A 50 -9.13 -20.02 8.26
N THR A 51 -8.85 -18.73 8.06
CA THR A 51 -9.07 -17.66 9.05
C THR A 51 -9.55 -16.37 8.39
N THR A 52 -9.81 -15.37 9.24
CA THR A 52 -9.80 -13.95 8.87
C THR A 52 -8.41 -13.53 8.41
N VAL A 53 -8.36 -12.78 7.30
CA VAL A 53 -7.17 -12.16 6.72
C VAL A 53 -7.31 -10.65 6.87
N ASP A 54 -6.28 -10.02 7.42
CA ASP A 54 -6.17 -8.57 7.55
C ASP A 54 -5.53 -7.98 6.28
N VAL A 55 -6.12 -6.91 5.76
CA VAL A 55 -5.59 -6.17 4.61
C VAL A 55 -4.19 -5.61 4.88
N SER A 56 -3.88 -5.26 6.13
CA SER A 56 -2.56 -4.74 6.53
C SER A 56 -1.40 -5.71 6.26
N THR A 57 -1.67 -7.00 6.05
CA THR A 57 -0.62 -8.00 5.81
C THR A 57 -0.21 -8.12 4.34
N PHE A 58 -0.92 -7.48 3.40
CA PHE A 58 -0.65 -7.65 1.97
C PHE A 58 -0.85 -6.40 1.11
N ALA A 59 -1.69 -5.45 1.53
CA ALA A 59 -1.85 -4.20 0.81
C ALA A 59 -0.66 -3.28 1.07
N LEU A 60 -0.33 -2.44 0.08
CA LEU A 60 0.75 -1.47 0.23
C LEU A 60 0.20 -0.18 0.84
N PRO A 61 0.98 0.52 1.68
CA PRO A 61 0.58 1.82 2.20
C PRO A 61 0.17 2.79 1.08
N GLY A 62 -0.91 3.52 1.31
CA GLY A 62 -1.57 4.39 0.34
C GLY A 62 -2.69 3.70 -0.42
N GLU A 63 -2.79 2.38 -0.37
CA GLU A 63 -3.83 1.61 -1.05
C GLU A 63 -5.02 1.37 -0.13
N LYS A 64 -6.19 1.79 -0.61
CA LYS A 64 -7.48 1.39 -0.07
C LYS A 64 -7.98 0.20 -0.89
N VAL A 65 -8.14 -0.95 -0.25
CA VAL A 65 -8.76 -2.13 -0.88
C VAL A 65 -10.26 -1.91 -1.00
N THR A 66 -10.79 -1.95 -2.21
CA THR A 66 -12.20 -1.67 -2.48
C THR A 66 -13.02 -2.93 -2.76
N GLU A 67 -12.36 -4.00 -3.23
CA GLU A 67 -13.00 -5.27 -3.56
C GLU A 67 -12.00 -6.43 -3.51
N ILE A 68 -12.40 -7.57 -2.95
CA ILE A 68 -11.69 -8.85 -3.07
C ILE A 68 -12.33 -9.65 -4.20
N LEU A 69 -11.59 -9.87 -5.28
CA LEU A 69 -12.12 -10.56 -6.46
C LEU A 69 -12.00 -12.07 -6.32
N GLU A 70 -10.80 -12.53 -5.96
CA GLU A 70 -10.46 -13.96 -5.90
C GLU A 70 -9.48 -14.22 -4.77
N VAL A 71 -9.68 -15.33 -4.06
CA VAL A 71 -8.69 -15.89 -3.14
C VAL A 71 -8.35 -17.27 -3.64
N SER A 72 -7.08 -17.51 -3.94
CA SER A 72 -6.61 -18.82 -4.39
C SER A 72 -5.92 -19.55 -3.25
N GLY A 73 -6.22 -20.83 -3.11
CA GLY A 73 -5.75 -21.69 -2.03
C GLY A 73 -5.56 -23.14 -2.45
N ASP A 74 -5.30 -24.00 -1.47
CA ASP A 74 -5.01 -25.42 -1.68
C ASP A 74 -6.20 -26.19 -2.31
N THR A 75 -7.42 -25.67 -2.12
CA THR A 75 -8.67 -26.26 -2.65
C THR A 75 -9.15 -25.64 -3.95
N GLY A 76 -8.43 -24.66 -4.51
CA GLY A 76 -8.80 -23.97 -5.75
C GLY A 76 -9.01 -22.46 -5.57
N VAL A 77 -9.85 -21.87 -6.41
CA VAL A 77 -10.15 -20.43 -6.41
C VAL A 77 -11.53 -20.19 -5.79
N ASP A 78 -11.56 -19.51 -4.65
CA ASP A 78 -12.77 -19.04 -4.02
C ASP A 78 -13.13 -17.65 -4.58
N LYS A 79 -14.35 -17.51 -5.10
CA LYS A 79 -14.93 -16.22 -5.51
C LYS A 79 -15.76 -15.61 -4.40
N ALA A 80 -15.78 -14.28 -4.34
CA ALA A 80 -16.63 -13.47 -3.46
C ALA A 80 -16.49 -13.81 -1.97
N VAL A 81 -15.46 -13.25 -1.36
CA VAL A 81 -15.17 -13.39 0.06
C VAL A 81 -16.10 -12.52 0.90
N VAL A 82 -16.52 -12.99 2.08
CA VAL A 82 -17.17 -12.13 3.08
C VAL A 82 -16.12 -11.15 3.58
N ALA A 83 -16.27 -9.88 3.19
CA ALA A 83 -15.36 -8.80 3.53
C ALA A 83 -15.99 -7.86 4.56
N THR A 84 -15.20 -7.50 5.57
CA THR A 84 -15.56 -6.47 6.54
C THR A 84 -15.07 -5.13 6.05
N LYS A 85 -15.98 -4.14 6.04
CA LYS A 85 -15.73 -2.82 5.48
C LYS A 85 -15.82 -1.72 6.54
N ASN A 86 -15.02 -0.70 6.35
CA ASN A 86 -15.17 0.58 7.01
C ASN A 86 -16.37 1.37 6.47
N PRO A 87 -16.86 2.38 7.21
CA PRO A 87 -17.90 3.30 6.74
C PRO A 87 -17.57 4.01 5.42
N ASP A 88 -16.28 4.20 5.11
CA ASP A 88 -15.83 4.81 3.87
C ASP A 88 -15.80 3.84 2.68
N GLY A 89 -16.20 2.58 2.89
CA GLY A 89 -16.27 1.52 1.88
C GLY A 89 -14.97 0.72 1.69
N GLY A 90 -13.87 1.08 2.37
CA GLY A 90 -12.63 0.32 2.33
C GLY A 90 -12.76 -1.01 3.05
N ILE A 91 -12.23 -2.08 2.48
CA ILE A 91 -12.14 -3.39 3.12
C ILE A 91 -10.92 -3.38 4.04
N TYR A 92 -11.08 -3.85 5.28
CA TYR A 92 -9.98 -4.03 6.23
C TYR A 92 -9.74 -5.48 6.62
N GLN A 93 -10.75 -6.34 6.44
CA GLN A 93 -10.64 -7.77 6.67
C GLN A 93 -11.50 -8.56 5.69
N PHE A 94 -11.16 -9.83 5.48
CA PHE A 94 -12.04 -10.80 4.84
C PHE A 94 -11.81 -12.19 5.43
N THR A 95 -12.76 -13.12 5.28
CA THR A 95 -12.63 -14.49 5.79
C THR A 95 -12.49 -15.51 4.68
N THR A 96 -11.46 -16.37 4.72
CA THR A 96 -11.35 -17.52 3.80
C THR A 96 -11.68 -18.83 4.52
N THR A 97 -12.32 -19.75 3.80
CA THR A 97 -12.68 -21.09 4.31
C THR A 97 -11.58 -22.13 4.11
N ALA A 98 -10.53 -21.81 3.36
CA ALA A 98 -9.42 -22.68 3.05
C ALA A 98 -8.07 -22.00 3.34
N ASN A 99 -6.98 -22.76 3.26
CA ASN A 99 -5.65 -22.17 3.25
C ASN A 99 -5.48 -21.35 1.97
N ALA A 100 -5.15 -20.06 2.09
CA ALA A 100 -4.96 -19.18 0.95
C ALA A 100 -3.49 -18.85 0.72
N SER A 101 -3.08 -18.90 -0.54
CA SER A 101 -1.73 -18.63 -1.01
C SER A 101 -1.63 -17.34 -1.83
N SER A 102 -2.74 -16.83 -2.35
CA SER A 102 -2.79 -15.53 -3.03
C SER A 102 -4.17 -14.89 -2.99
N VAL A 103 -4.19 -13.56 -3.12
CA VAL A 103 -5.41 -12.75 -3.22
C VAL A 103 -5.31 -11.81 -4.41
N THR A 104 -6.39 -11.73 -5.19
CA THR A 104 -6.60 -10.74 -6.24
C THR A 104 -7.61 -9.72 -5.76
N TYR A 105 -7.26 -8.43 -5.77
CA TYR A 105 -8.11 -7.37 -5.25
C TYR A 105 -8.06 -6.10 -6.11
N LYS A 106 -9.13 -5.30 -6.02
CA LYS A 106 -9.17 -3.93 -6.53
C LYS A 106 -8.74 -2.95 -5.46
N TYR A 107 -8.04 -1.91 -5.89
CA TYR A 107 -7.58 -0.84 -5.01
C TYR A 107 -7.72 0.53 -5.66
N SER A 108 -7.84 1.55 -4.81
CA SER A 108 -7.54 2.95 -5.13
C SER A 108 -6.36 3.39 -4.29
N LYS A 109 -5.38 4.05 -4.88
CA LYS A 109 -4.15 4.50 -4.22
C LYS A 109 -4.10 6.01 -4.14
N SER A 110 -3.76 6.53 -2.97
CA SER A 110 -3.64 7.97 -2.72
C SER A 110 -2.35 8.32 -1.98
N ALA A 111 -1.93 9.57 -2.08
CA ALA A 111 -0.91 10.16 -1.22
C ALA A 111 -1.38 11.49 -0.64
N ILE A 112 -0.89 11.83 0.55
CA ILE A 112 -1.17 13.10 1.24
C ILE A 112 -0.05 14.13 1.08
N ALA A 113 1.03 13.77 0.37
CA ALA A 113 2.14 14.64 0.06
C ALA A 113 2.68 14.34 -1.35
N PRO A 114 3.49 15.24 -1.93
CA PRO A 114 4.11 15.02 -3.23
C PRO A 114 4.92 13.72 -3.29
N ILE A 115 4.87 13.06 -4.44
CA ILE A 115 5.69 11.89 -4.74
C ILE A 115 6.97 12.34 -5.46
N LYS A 116 8.11 11.83 -5.01
CA LYS A 116 9.43 12.07 -5.61
C LYS A 116 10.07 10.77 -6.02
N GLU A 117 10.98 10.84 -6.99
CA GLU A 117 11.80 9.71 -7.39
C GLU A 117 13.14 9.73 -6.67
N ALA A 118 13.61 8.55 -6.29
CA ALA A 118 14.96 8.31 -5.78
C ALA A 118 15.58 7.11 -6.52
N THR A 119 16.91 7.06 -6.51
CA THR A 119 17.67 5.90 -6.97
C THR A 119 18.62 5.50 -5.87
N THR A 120 18.61 4.23 -5.52
CA THR A 120 19.50 3.66 -4.51
C THR A 120 20.10 2.35 -4.99
N THR A 121 21.07 1.83 -4.24
CA THR A 121 21.63 0.51 -4.47
C THR A 121 21.45 -0.36 -3.24
N ALA A 122 21.26 -1.64 -3.46
CA ALA A 122 21.21 -2.64 -2.40
C ALA A 122 22.02 -3.87 -2.83
N THR A 123 22.41 -4.69 -1.86
CA THR A 123 23.04 -5.98 -2.16
C THR A 123 21.97 -7.07 -2.10
N ALA A 124 21.68 -7.69 -3.24
CA ALA A 124 20.89 -8.90 -3.28
C ALA A 124 21.76 -10.08 -2.82
N THR A 125 21.20 -10.88 -1.92
CA THR A 125 21.83 -12.08 -1.39
C THR A 125 20.97 -13.29 -1.72
N ALA A 126 21.66 -14.37 -2.09
CA ALA A 126 21.04 -15.67 -2.26
C ALA A 126 20.35 -16.08 -0.94
N GLY A 127 19.04 -16.32 -1.00
CA GLY A 127 18.31 -16.97 0.08
C GLY A 127 18.41 -18.49 -0.03
N GLY A 128 17.97 -19.20 1.02
CA GLY A 128 17.58 -20.60 0.85
C GLY A 128 16.38 -20.70 -0.11
N SER A 129 16.24 -21.85 -0.79
CA SER A 129 15.10 -22.19 -1.66
C SER A 129 14.78 -21.18 -2.78
N SER A 130 15.64 -21.08 -3.79
CA SER A 130 15.39 -20.38 -5.08
C SER A 130 14.97 -18.90 -5.00
N GLU A 131 15.06 -18.28 -3.82
CA GLU A 131 14.72 -16.89 -3.59
C GLU A 131 15.99 -16.08 -3.35
N SER A 132 15.89 -14.77 -3.56
CA SER A 132 16.94 -13.84 -3.20
C SER A 132 16.35 -12.63 -2.52
N THR A 133 17.10 -12.02 -1.60
CA THR A 133 16.60 -10.89 -0.84
C THR A 133 17.58 -9.74 -0.86
N ALA A 134 17.06 -8.52 -0.92
CA ALA A 134 17.83 -7.30 -0.81
C ALA A 134 17.24 -6.42 0.29
N THR A 135 18.10 -5.85 1.14
CA THR A 135 17.71 -4.89 2.17
C THR A 135 18.14 -3.50 1.73
N VAL A 136 17.18 -2.59 1.58
CA VAL A 136 17.43 -1.19 1.22
C VAL A 136 17.73 -0.39 2.48
N THR A 137 18.81 0.37 2.46
CA THR A 137 19.25 1.19 3.61
C THR A 137 18.92 2.66 3.45
N ASP A 138 18.39 3.07 2.30
CA ASP A 138 17.92 4.44 2.08
C ASP A 138 16.71 4.72 2.99
N PRO A 139 16.78 5.71 3.89
CA PRO A 139 15.69 6.01 4.82
C PRO A 139 14.38 6.37 4.12
N THR A 140 14.44 6.96 2.92
CA THR A 140 13.23 7.35 2.18
C THR A 140 12.49 6.15 1.61
N PHE A 141 13.13 4.99 1.52
CA PHE A 141 12.50 3.73 1.13
C PHE A 141 11.48 3.23 2.18
N SER A 142 11.57 3.68 3.43
CA SER A 142 10.51 3.42 4.43
C SER A 142 9.17 4.11 4.07
N LEU A 143 9.23 5.12 3.20
CA LEU A 143 8.10 5.86 2.64
C LEU A 143 7.84 5.45 1.19
N LEU A 144 8.26 4.23 0.81
CA LEU A 144 8.10 3.69 -0.52
C LEU A 144 6.64 3.82 -0.96
N PHE A 145 6.47 4.48 -2.09
CA PHE A 145 5.19 4.57 -2.78
C PHE A 145 5.13 3.51 -3.88
N GLU A 146 6.12 3.44 -4.75
CA GLU A 146 6.15 2.49 -5.88
C GLU A 146 7.58 2.15 -6.29
N ILE A 147 7.83 0.92 -6.71
CA ILE A 147 9.08 0.55 -7.39
C ILE A 147 8.92 0.86 -8.87
N VAL A 148 9.77 1.75 -9.39
CA VAL A 148 9.75 2.11 -10.81
C VAL A 148 10.55 1.09 -11.61
N SER A 149 11.74 0.74 -11.14
CA SER A 149 12.53 -0.35 -11.72
C SER A 149 13.58 -0.91 -10.77
N VAL A 150 13.95 -2.16 -10.99
CA VAL A 150 15.10 -2.81 -10.37
C VAL A 150 15.97 -3.40 -11.46
N THR A 151 17.27 -3.10 -11.44
CA THR A 151 18.24 -3.65 -12.39
C THR A 151 19.33 -4.43 -11.69
N TYR A 152 19.74 -5.55 -12.31
CA TYR A 152 20.85 -6.39 -11.89
C TYR A 152 21.72 -6.70 -13.10
N GLN A 153 23.02 -6.36 -13.02
CA GLN A 153 23.98 -6.56 -14.11
C GLN A 153 23.48 -6.02 -15.48
N GLY A 154 22.78 -4.88 -15.47
CA GLY A 154 22.22 -4.25 -16.67
C GLY A 154 20.90 -4.82 -17.18
N SER A 155 20.36 -5.88 -16.56
CA SER A 155 19.03 -6.43 -16.89
C SER A 155 17.96 -5.88 -15.96
N ASP A 156 16.78 -5.55 -16.49
CA ASP A 156 15.59 -5.24 -15.70
C ASP A 156 15.02 -6.53 -15.08
N ILE A 157 14.88 -6.52 -13.75
CA ILE A 157 14.37 -7.63 -12.95
C ILE A 157 13.16 -7.23 -12.10
N THR A 158 12.50 -6.12 -12.45
CA THR A 158 11.36 -5.58 -11.68
C THR A 158 10.22 -6.59 -11.58
N ALA A 159 9.96 -7.33 -12.66
CA ALA A 159 8.92 -8.37 -12.69
C ALA A 159 9.25 -9.59 -11.81
N ASN A 160 10.50 -9.74 -11.36
CA ASN A 160 10.93 -10.81 -10.46
C ASN A 160 10.71 -10.48 -8.99
N ILE A 161 10.21 -9.29 -8.64
CA ILE A 161 9.85 -8.96 -7.27
C ILE A 161 8.67 -9.82 -6.84
N LYS A 162 8.91 -10.71 -5.89
CA LYS A 162 7.89 -11.56 -5.26
C LYS A 162 7.10 -10.79 -4.22
N SER A 163 7.79 -10.05 -3.36
CA SER A 163 7.19 -9.31 -2.27
C SER A 163 8.11 -8.20 -1.75
N ILE A 164 7.50 -7.23 -1.07
CA ILE A 164 8.20 -6.16 -0.35
C ILE A 164 7.65 -6.15 1.07
N SER A 165 8.53 -6.16 2.06
CA SER A 165 8.17 -6.09 3.48
C SER A 165 9.12 -5.13 4.19
N GLY A 166 8.60 -3.96 4.58
CA GLY A 166 9.42 -2.86 5.06
C GLY A 166 10.48 -2.48 4.03
N ASN A 167 11.75 -2.48 4.43
CA ASN A 167 12.89 -2.20 3.55
C ASN A 167 13.48 -3.44 2.87
N LYS A 168 12.85 -4.62 3.01
CA LYS A 168 13.30 -5.86 2.40
C LYS A 168 12.50 -6.18 1.14
N ILE A 169 13.21 -6.41 0.04
CA ILE A 169 12.64 -6.89 -1.23
C ILE A 169 13.00 -8.37 -1.37
N THR A 170 12.01 -9.19 -1.69
CA THR A 170 12.19 -10.61 -2.01
C THR A 170 11.94 -10.81 -3.49
N PHE A 171 12.84 -11.53 -4.15
CA PHE A 171 12.77 -11.87 -5.56
C PHE A 171 12.54 -13.38 -5.72
N SER A 172 11.67 -13.76 -6.66
CA SER A 172 11.50 -15.13 -7.14
C SER A 172 11.55 -15.18 -8.66
N ASP A 173 11.66 -16.40 -9.18
CA ASP A 173 11.49 -16.67 -10.61
C ASP A 173 12.49 -15.95 -11.53
N TYR A 174 13.62 -15.49 -10.97
CA TYR A 174 14.76 -15.08 -11.77
C TYR A 174 15.55 -16.35 -12.12
N ASN A 175 15.85 -16.56 -13.41
CA ASN A 175 16.52 -17.77 -13.96
C ASN A 175 17.93 -18.04 -13.38
N GLN A 176 18.35 -17.29 -12.38
CA GLN A 176 19.60 -17.39 -11.65
C GLN A 176 19.39 -16.81 -10.24
N THR A 177 20.08 -17.36 -9.25
CA THR A 177 20.07 -16.78 -7.89
C THR A 177 20.75 -15.42 -7.91
N LEU A 178 20.10 -14.36 -7.40
CA LEU A 178 20.68 -13.03 -7.34
C LEU A 178 21.74 -12.97 -6.24
N ASN A 179 22.96 -12.59 -6.62
CA ASN A 179 24.04 -12.38 -5.66
C ASN A 179 24.93 -11.23 -6.13
N GLY A 180 24.74 -10.05 -5.53
CA GLY A 180 25.50 -8.85 -5.87
C GLY A 180 24.66 -7.58 -5.82
N GLN A 181 25.25 -6.49 -6.30
CA GLN A 181 24.60 -5.18 -6.28
C GLN A 181 23.44 -5.10 -7.27
N ILE A 182 22.32 -4.55 -6.79
CA ILE A 182 21.17 -4.15 -7.61
C ILE A 182 20.99 -2.63 -7.50
N THR A 183 20.48 -2.03 -8.58
CA THR A 183 20.08 -0.62 -8.61
C THR A 183 18.56 -0.56 -8.59
N ILE A 184 18.00 0.23 -7.68
CA ILE A 184 16.57 0.36 -7.45
C ILE A 184 16.18 1.81 -7.70
N LYS A 185 15.33 2.03 -8.70
CA LYS A 185 14.63 3.30 -8.91
C LYS A 185 13.24 3.17 -8.31
N TYR A 186 12.88 4.11 -7.44
CA TYR A 186 11.62 4.04 -6.72
C TYR A 186 11.04 5.43 -6.48
N GLN A 187 9.74 5.46 -6.25
CA GLN A 187 9.00 6.62 -5.83
C GLN A 187 8.75 6.57 -4.32
N TYR A 188 8.90 7.69 -3.64
CA TYR A 188 8.60 7.82 -2.22
C TYR A 188 7.72 9.04 -1.97
N MET A 189 6.94 8.98 -0.89
CA MET A 189 6.13 10.12 -0.47
C MET A 189 6.99 11.09 0.36
N ASP A 190 7.09 12.35 -0.07
CA ASP A 190 7.84 13.38 0.63
C ASP A 190 7.04 13.94 1.82
N VAL A 191 7.04 13.20 2.93
CA VAL A 191 6.27 13.50 4.14
C VAL A 191 6.59 14.85 4.79
N TYR A 192 7.74 15.46 4.47
CA TYR A 192 8.09 16.80 4.94
C TYR A 192 7.25 17.91 4.29
N GLN A 193 6.52 17.57 3.23
CA GLN A 193 5.66 18.48 2.46
C GLN A 193 4.16 18.23 2.71
N ILE A 194 3.81 17.44 3.75
CA ILE A 194 2.41 17.31 4.18
C ILE A 194 1.90 18.69 4.63
N SER A 195 0.88 19.20 3.94
CA SER A 195 0.27 20.49 4.30
C SER A 195 -1.03 20.37 5.10
N GLU A 196 -1.62 19.17 5.12
CA GLU A 196 -2.82 18.88 5.89
C GLU A 196 -2.53 18.84 7.39
N LYS A 197 -3.51 19.26 8.20
CA LYS A 197 -3.41 19.10 9.65
C LYS A 197 -3.50 17.61 10.02
N PRO A 198 -2.84 17.18 11.11
CA PRO A 198 -3.01 15.82 11.63
C PRO A 198 -4.48 15.52 11.88
N THR A 199 -4.90 14.31 11.52
CA THR A 199 -6.25 13.80 11.81
C THR A 199 -6.41 13.46 13.28
N LYS A 200 -5.31 13.04 13.92
CA LYS A 200 -5.22 12.74 15.35
C LYS A 200 -3.86 13.15 15.86
N GLU A 201 -3.82 13.50 17.12
CA GLU A 201 -2.61 13.76 17.90
C GLU A 201 -2.78 13.06 19.24
N GLY A 202 -1.68 12.70 19.87
CA GLY A 202 -1.70 11.99 21.14
C GLY A 202 -0.30 11.60 21.57
N THR A 203 -0.23 10.68 22.52
CA THR A 203 1.03 10.16 23.07
C THR A 203 1.10 8.66 22.78
N ILE A 204 2.25 8.19 22.35
CA ILE A 204 2.53 6.77 22.14
C ILE A 204 2.46 6.08 23.51
N GLU A 205 1.55 5.10 23.63
CA GLU A 205 1.23 4.45 24.88
C GLU A 205 2.41 3.60 25.41
N ALA A 206 2.33 3.18 26.68
CA ALA A 206 3.22 2.16 27.21
C ALA A 206 3.15 0.92 26.31
N THR A 207 4.29 0.28 26.03
CA THR A 207 4.50 -0.76 24.99
C THR A 207 4.61 -0.27 23.54
N ASP A 208 4.76 1.04 23.34
CA ASP A 208 5.10 1.65 22.04
C ASP A 208 4.00 1.44 21.00
N ILE A 209 2.74 1.56 21.43
CA ILE A 209 1.55 1.37 20.58
C ILE A 209 0.75 2.66 20.41
N ILE A 210 -0.01 2.74 19.32
CA ILE A 210 -1.07 3.72 19.12
C ILE A 210 -2.39 2.96 18.95
N THR A 211 -3.33 3.15 19.86
CA THR A 211 -4.66 2.54 19.79
C THR A 211 -5.63 3.43 19.00
N LEU A 212 -6.16 2.90 17.91
CA LEU A 212 -7.17 3.54 17.07
C LEU A 212 -8.51 2.82 17.19
N THR A 213 -9.52 3.37 16.53
CA THR A 213 -10.85 2.75 16.50
C THR A 213 -10.91 1.74 15.36
N GLN A 214 -11.82 0.77 15.47
CA GLN A 214 -12.08 -0.17 14.37
C GLN A 214 -12.45 0.53 13.06
N ASN A 215 -13.04 1.74 13.11
CA ASN A 215 -13.36 2.54 11.93
C ASN A 215 -12.12 3.07 11.19
N ASP A 216 -10.93 2.89 11.74
CA ASP A 216 -9.65 3.28 11.15
C ASP A 216 -8.87 2.10 10.56
N ALA A 217 -9.27 0.87 10.86
CA ALA A 217 -8.65 -0.35 10.33
C ALA A 217 -8.56 -0.34 8.80
N GLY A 218 -7.45 -0.79 8.21
CA GLY A 218 -7.30 -0.81 6.74
C GLY A 218 -7.12 0.56 6.07
N LYS A 219 -7.16 1.67 6.83
CA LYS A 219 -6.72 2.99 6.32
C LYS A 219 -5.21 3.06 6.27
N THR A 220 -4.71 3.93 5.41
CA THR A 220 -3.30 4.31 5.42
C THR A 220 -3.05 5.28 6.56
N TYR A 221 -1.91 5.12 7.24
CA TYR A 221 -1.43 6.10 8.20
C TYR A 221 -0.06 6.65 7.82
N VAL A 222 0.14 7.95 8.04
CA VAL A 222 1.46 8.54 8.27
C VAL A 222 1.51 8.96 9.74
N CYS A 223 2.50 8.47 10.48
CA CYS A 223 2.73 8.82 11.87
C CYS A 223 4.07 9.53 12.00
N LYS A 224 4.08 10.73 12.57
CA LYS A 224 5.30 11.43 12.96
C LYS A 224 5.47 11.29 14.47
N ASP A 225 6.57 10.67 14.89
CA ASP A 225 7.06 10.81 16.26
C ASP A 225 7.68 12.20 16.40
N ILE A 226 7.08 13.05 17.24
CA ILE A 226 7.47 14.46 17.37
C ILE A 226 8.86 14.60 17.97
N ASN A 227 9.18 13.78 18.98
CA ASN A 227 10.43 13.89 19.73
C ASN A 227 11.62 13.37 18.92
N MET A 228 11.40 12.34 18.10
CA MET A 228 12.43 11.77 17.23
C MET A 228 12.51 12.42 15.85
N GLY A 229 11.49 13.17 15.45
CA GLY A 229 11.38 13.74 14.10
C GLY A 229 11.30 12.67 12.99
N THR A 230 10.89 11.45 13.34
CA THR A 230 10.86 10.29 12.43
C THR A 230 9.43 10.04 11.96
N TYR A 231 9.30 9.62 10.70
CA TYR A 231 8.02 9.30 10.08
C TYR A 231 7.88 7.80 9.84
N TYR A 232 6.69 7.29 10.08
CA TYR A 232 6.29 5.92 9.84
C TYR A 232 5.09 5.90 8.90
N TYR A 233 5.05 4.93 8.01
CA TYR A 233 4.06 4.83 6.95
C TYR A 233 3.57 3.40 6.83
N GLY A 234 2.25 3.21 6.87
CA GLY A 234 1.68 1.88 6.98
C GLY A 234 0.19 1.82 6.73
N ILE A 235 -0.38 0.64 6.95
CA ILE A 235 -1.82 0.39 7.00
C ILE A 235 -2.19 0.07 8.45
N VAL A 236 -3.27 0.66 8.94
CA VAL A 236 -3.79 0.39 10.29
C VAL A 236 -4.25 -1.07 10.34
N PRO A 237 -3.75 -1.89 11.28
CA PRO A 237 -4.22 -3.26 11.44
C PRO A 237 -5.68 -3.33 11.84
N ALA A 238 -6.28 -4.51 11.65
CA ALA A 238 -7.71 -4.66 11.84
C ALA A 238 -8.20 -4.61 13.29
N ASP A 239 -7.30 -4.84 14.26
CA ASP A 239 -7.55 -4.59 15.68
C ASP A 239 -7.43 -3.10 16.06
N GLY A 240 -7.01 -2.25 15.13
CA GLY A 240 -6.80 -0.81 15.34
C GLY A 240 -5.51 -0.48 16.10
N ILE A 241 -4.65 -1.45 16.39
CA ILE A 241 -3.43 -1.23 17.18
C ILE A 241 -2.24 -1.14 16.23
N ILE A 242 -1.59 0.02 16.18
CA ILE A 242 -0.31 0.17 15.45
C ILE A 242 0.80 -0.23 16.42
N PRO A 243 1.52 -1.35 16.19
CA PRO A 243 2.53 -1.83 17.11
C PRO A 243 3.89 -1.16 16.88
N SER A 244 4.72 -1.17 17.91
CA SER A 244 6.09 -0.63 17.93
C SER A 244 7.01 -1.13 16.81
N LYS A 245 6.85 -2.40 16.40
CA LYS A 245 7.59 -2.97 15.26
C LYS A 245 7.34 -2.22 13.94
N SER A 246 6.15 -1.60 13.82
CA SER A 246 5.76 -0.76 12.69
C SER A 246 6.16 0.71 12.89
N LEU A 247 6.62 1.05 14.09
CA LEU A 247 7.16 2.34 14.51
C LEU A 247 8.62 2.17 14.95
N SER A 248 9.44 1.49 14.14
CA SER A 248 10.76 1.02 14.59
C SER A 248 11.62 2.17 15.12
N GLY A 249 11.96 2.12 16.41
CA GLY A 249 12.74 3.14 17.09
C GLY A 249 11.92 4.12 17.94
N ALA A 250 10.59 4.15 17.81
CA ALA A 250 9.72 4.96 18.66
C ALA A 250 9.96 4.66 20.16
N GLN A 251 9.90 5.71 20.96
CA GLN A 251 10.02 5.62 22.41
C GLN A 251 8.69 5.88 23.09
N GLN A 252 8.43 5.15 24.17
CA GLN A 252 7.23 5.29 24.99
C GLN A 252 7.10 6.73 25.50
N ASN A 253 5.87 7.21 25.59
CA ASN A 253 5.54 8.56 26.05
C ASN A 253 6.02 9.69 25.11
N ASN A 254 6.34 9.38 23.85
CA ASN A 254 6.53 10.40 22.83
C ASN A 254 5.19 10.86 22.25
N ASP A 255 5.08 12.16 22.01
CA ASP A 255 3.92 12.69 21.30
C ASP A 255 3.99 12.36 19.82
N TYR A 256 2.82 12.13 19.21
CA TYR A 256 2.70 11.82 17.79
C TYR A 256 1.73 12.76 17.07
N GLN A 257 1.98 12.93 15.78
CA GLN A 257 1.01 13.46 14.81
C GLN A 257 0.66 12.37 13.81
N LEU A 258 -0.64 12.13 13.61
CA LEU A 258 -1.15 11.03 12.79
C LEU A 258 -2.10 11.54 11.71
N TRP A 259 -1.81 11.17 10.47
CA TRP A 259 -2.68 11.40 9.31
C TRP A 259 -3.26 10.05 8.85
N LEU A 260 -4.58 9.90 8.93
CA LEU A 260 -5.32 8.71 8.50
C LEU A 260 -6.09 9.00 7.21
N TYR A 261 -5.92 8.18 6.18
CA TYR A 261 -6.55 8.41 4.88
C TYR A 261 -6.76 7.16 4.02
#